data_AF-A0A6B0SE12-F1
#
_entry.id   AF-A0A6B0SE12-F1
#
_cell.length_a   1.000
_cell.length_b   1.000
_cell.length_c   1.000
_cell.angle_alpha   90.00
_cell.angle_beta   90.00
_cell.angle_gamma   90.00
#
_symmetry.space_group_name_H-M   'P 1'
#
loop_
_entity.id
_entity.type
_entity.pdbx_description
1 polymer ?
#
loop_
_entity_poly.entity_id
_entity_poly.type
_entity_poly.pdbx_seq_one_letter_code
_entity_poly.pdbx_strand_id
1 'polypeptide(L)'
;MYTLGITNFPIPGEPGFPLNAVYTKPANKQDDKVTRAYVQRLRQETGLRLCEKVFDSQSDKASKWWTCFVKGQFMNKSLSGPGQ
;
A
#
# COMPACT_ATOMS: atom_id res chain seq x y z
N MET A 1 -2.66 2.18 -11.54
CA MET A 1 -2.29 1.34 -10.38
C MET A 1 -0.94 0.66 -10.49
N TYR A 2 -0.51 0.20 -11.67
CA TYR A 2 0.77 -0.51 -11.84
C TYR A 2 1.99 0.23 -11.24
N THR A 3 2.11 1.54 -11.50
CA THR A 3 3.20 2.39 -11.00
C THR A 3 3.27 2.42 -9.47
N LEU A 4 2.13 2.53 -8.78
CA LEU A 4 2.05 2.48 -7.32
C LEU A 4 2.45 1.09 -6.77
N GLY A 5 2.16 0.03 -7.52
CA GLY A 5 2.51 -1.34 -7.14
C GLY A 5 4.01 -1.61 -7.11
N ILE A 6 4.76 -1.03 -8.05
CA ILE A 6 6.22 -1.21 -8.20
C ILE A 6 7.05 -0.18 -7.42
N THR A 7 6.41 0.85 -6.86
CA THR A 7 7.12 1.86 -6.06
C THR A 7 7.74 1.22 -4.82
N ASN A 8 8.93 1.68 -4.44
CA ASN A 8 9.58 1.23 -3.21
C ASN A 8 8.87 1.86 -2.00
N PHE A 9 8.41 1.03 -1.09
CA PHE A 9 7.87 1.45 0.21
C PHE A 9 8.74 0.89 1.33
N PRO A 10 8.78 1.58 2.48
CA PRO A 10 9.47 1.07 3.65
C PRO A 10 8.81 -0.23 4.14
N ILE A 11 9.63 -1.18 4.56
CA ILE A 11 9.19 -2.44 5.20
C ILE A 11 9.50 -2.41 6.71
N PRO A 12 9.00 -3.37 7.53
CA PRO A 12 9.33 -3.43 8.94
C PRO A 12 10.84 -3.39 9.20
N GLY A 13 11.26 -2.50 10.10
CA GLY A 13 12.65 -2.20 10.43
C GLY A 13 13.23 -0.99 9.72
N GLU A 14 12.60 -0.47 8.66
CA GLU A 14 13.09 0.70 7.94
C GLU A 14 12.57 2.02 8.52
N PRO A 15 13.36 3.11 8.43
CA PRO A 15 12.85 4.46 8.66
C PRO A 15 11.67 4.74 7.73
N GLY A 16 10.59 5.29 8.30
CA GLY A 16 9.37 5.60 7.55
C GLY A 16 8.30 4.51 7.56
N PHE A 17 8.59 3.29 8.05
CA PHE A 17 7.53 2.31 8.30
C PHE A 17 6.79 2.64 9.62
N PRO A 18 5.50 3.01 9.59
CA PRO A 18 4.79 3.58 10.74
C PRO A 18 4.44 2.58 11.86
N LEU A 19 4.65 1.28 11.62
CA LEU A 19 4.22 0.17 12.50
C LEU A 19 5.40 -0.69 12.98
N ASN A 20 6.60 -0.12 13.07
CA ASN A 20 7.81 -0.82 13.54
C ASN A 20 7.69 -1.38 14.97
N ALA A 21 6.81 -0.83 15.82
CA ALA A 21 6.58 -1.34 17.16
C ALA A 21 5.72 -2.62 17.19
N VAL A 22 5.03 -2.95 16.09
CA VAL A 22 4.09 -4.07 16.00
C VAL A 22 4.62 -5.18 15.10
N TYR A 23 5.40 -4.83 14.07
CA TYR A 23 5.93 -5.79 13.10
C TYR A 23 7.42 -6.02 13.28
N THR A 24 7.81 -7.30 13.20
CA THR A 24 9.21 -7.72 13.27
C THR A 24 9.94 -7.39 11.97
N LYS A 25 11.13 -6.81 12.09
CA LYS A 25 12.05 -6.64 10.94
C LYS A 25 12.48 -8.01 10.38
N PRO A 26 12.75 -8.13 9.07
CA PRO A 26 13.33 -9.36 8.51
C PRO A 26 14.62 -9.77 9.22
N ALA A 27 14.81 -11.07 9.48
CA ALA A 27 15.93 -11.56 10.29
C ALA A 27 17.26 -11.56 9.51
N ASN A 28 17.21 -11.73 8.19
CA ASN A 28 18.39 -11.82 7.33
C ASN A 28 18.11 -11.19 5.95
N LYS A 29 19.16 -11.09 5.11
CA LYS A 29 19.06 -10.50 3.76
C LYS A 29 18.13 -11.26 2.80
N GLN A 30 17.95 -12.57 3.01
CA GLN A 30 17.04 -13.36 2.19
C GLN A 30 15.59 -13.06 2.56
N ASP A 31 15.27 -13.03 3.84
CA ASP A 31 13.94 -12.68 4.34
C ASP A 31 13.55 -11.25 3.97
N ASP A 32 14.50 -10.32 3.94
CA ASP A 32 14.29 -8.95 3.46
C ASP A 32 13.80 -8.94 2.01
N LYS A 33 14.51 -9.65 1.11
CA LYS A 33 14.13 -9.78 -0.30
C LYS A 33 12.75 -10.44 -0.46
N VAL A 34 12.50 -11.51 0.29
CA VAL A 34 11.21 -12.22 0.25
C VAL A 34 10.08 -11.32 0.72
N THR A 35 10.28 -10.58 1.82
CA THR A 35 9.29 -9.65 2.37
C THR A 35 8.96 -8.54 1.37
N ARG A 36 9.98 -7.93 0.73
CA ARG A 36 9.77 -6.91 -0.30
C ARG A 36 8.99 -7.43 -1.49
N ALA A 37 9.40 -8.59 -2.03
CA ALA A 37 8.73 -9.21 -3.16
C ALA A 37 7.27 -9.58 -2.83
N TYR A 38 7.04 -10.09 -1.62
CA TYR A 38 5.71 -10.45 -1.16
C TYR A 38 4.79 -9.22 -1.02
N VAL A 39 5.27 -8.16 -0.35
CA VAL A 39 4.51 -6.91 -0.21
C VAL A 39 4.28 -6.23 -1.56
N GLN A 40 5.24 -6.29 -2.48
CA GLN A 40 5.05 -5.82 -3.85
C GLN A 40 3.94 -6.59 -4.56
N ARG A 41 3.89 -7.92 -4.43
CA ARG A 41 2.84 -8.75 -5.02
C ARG A 41 1.47 -8.39 -4.45
N LEU A 42 1.38 -8.18 -3.13
CA LEU A 42 0.15 -7.69 -2.49
C LEU A 42 -0.30 -6.35 -3.09
N ARG A 43 0.60 -5.37 -3.23
CA ARG A 43 0.25 -4.07 -3.82
C ARG A 43 -0.28 -4.19 -5.24
N GLN A 44 0.35 -5.01 -6.08
CA GLN A 44 -0.07 -5.20 -7.47
C GLN A 44 -1.47 -5.82 -7.54
N GLU A 45 -1.69 -6.93 -6.83
CA GLU A 45 -2.97 -7.64 -6.84
C GLU A 45 -4.09 -6.81 -6.22
N THR A 46 -3.82 -6.14 -5.09
CA THR A 46 -4.79 -5.25 -4.45
C THR A 46 -5.12 -4.07 -5.35
N GLY A 47 -4.13 -3.42 -5.94
CA GLY A 47 -4.35 -2.28 -6.83
C GLY A 47 -5.21 -2.63 -8.05
N LEU A 48 -4.96 -3.78 -8.67
CA LEU A 48 -5.75 -4.27 -9.80
C LEU A 48 -7.21 -4.53 -9.40
N ARG A 49 -7.43 -5.31 -8.34
CA ARG A 49 -8.79 -5.64 -7.86
C ARG A 49 -9.55 -4.42 -7.35
N LEU A 50 -8.85 -3.43 -6.79
CA LEU A 50 -9.48 -2.22 -6.29
C LEU A 50 -10.04 -1.36 -7.43
N CYS A 51 -9.37 -1.30 -8.59
CA CYS A 51 -9.91 -0.57 -9.74
C CYS A 51 -11.31 -1.06 -10.13
N GLU A 52 -11.53 -2.38 -10.15
CA GLU A 52 -12.83 -2.98 -10.47
C GLU A 52 -13.94 -2.63 -9.47
N LYS A 53 -13.58 -2.19 -8.26
CA LYS A 53 -14.53 -1.79 -7.21
C LYS A 53 -14.75 -0.29 -7.15
N VAL A 54 -13.73 0.50 -7.51
CA VAL A 54 -13.74 1.95 -7.37
C VAL A 54 -14.34 2.62 -8.60
N PHE A 55 -14.07 2.12 -9.81
CA PHE A 55 -14.55 2.73 -11.04
C PHE A 55 -15.86 2.11 -11.49
N ASP A 56 -16.80 2.97 -11.88
CA ASP A 56 -18.07 2.55 -12.47
C ASP A 56 -17.87 2.08 -13.93
N SER A 57 -18.43 0.93 -14.29
CA SER A 57 -18.19 0.29 -15.59
C SER A 57 -18.81 1.02 -16.78
N GLN A 58 -19.79 1.90 -16.55
CA GLN A 58 -20.46 2.65 -17.62
C GLN A 58 -19.86 4.04 -17.81
N SER A 59 -19.49 4.71 -16.72
CA SER A 59 -19.05 6.10 -16.74
C SER A 59 -17.53 6.28 -16.60
N ASP A 60 -16.79 5.23 -16.25
CA ASP A 60 -15.35 5.26 -15.95
C ASP A 60 -14.96 6.29 -14.87
N LYS A 61 -15.94 6.71 -14.06
CA LYS A 61 -15.74 7.66 -12.96
C LYS A 61 -15.48 6.92 -11.66
N ALA A 62 -14.60 7.49 -10.84
CA ALA A 62 -14.38 7.01 -9.48
C ALA A 62 -15.63 7.21 -8.60
N SER A 63 -16.04 6.17 -7.90
CA SER A 63 -17.21 6.17 -7.02
C SER A 63 -16.98 7.03 -5.79
N LYS A 64 -17.91 7.96 -5.55
CA LYS A 64 -17.87 8.85 -4.38
C LYS A 64 -17.86 8.11 -3.04
N TRP A 65 -18.41 6.90 -3.01
CA TRP A 65 -18.46 6.03 -1.83
C TRP A 65 -17.12 5.38 -1.50
N TRP A 66 -16.16 5.44 -2.43
CA TRP A 66 -14.77 5.07 -2.19
C TRP A 66 -13.91 6.32 -1.97
N THR A 67 -14.08 7.38 -2.77
CA THR A 67 -13.24 8.59 -2.66
C THR A 67 -13.48 9.37 -1.37
N CYS A 68 -14.63 9.20 -0.69
CA CYS A 68 -14.88 9.82 0.61
C CYS A 68 -13.88 9.37 1.70
N PHE A 69 -13.21 8.23 1.51
CA PHE A 69 -12.20 7.71 2.45
C PHE A 69 -10.79 8.26 2.21
N VAL A 70 -10.55 9.10 1.19
CA VAL A 70 -9.19 9.54 0.81
C VAL A 70 -8.42 10.25 1.94
N LYS A 71 -9.11 10.95 2.84
CA LYS A 71 -8.51 11.61 4.01
C LYS A 71 -8.51 10.73 5.28
N GLY A 72 -9.15 9.57 5.23
CA GLY A 72 -9.24 8.64 6.36
C GLY A 72 -7.94 7.86 6.52
N GLN A 73 -7.27 8.02 7.65
CA GLN A 73 -6.05 7.28 7.97
C GLN A 73 -6.34 6.16 8.97
N PHE A 74 -6.16 4.91 8.56
CA PHE A 74 -6.29 3.77 9.45
C PHE A 74 -5.22 3.83 10.55
N MET A 75 -5.64 3.76 11.82
CA MET A 75 -4.77 3.89 13.02
C MET A 75 -3.96 5.20 13.07
N ASN A 76 -4.40 6.26 12.38
CA ASN A 76 -3.64 7.50 12.21
C ASN A 76 -2.23 7.27 11.65
N LYS A 77 -2.06 6.25 10.79
CA LYS A 77 -0.79 5.91 10.13
C LYS A 77 -0.90 6.09 8.61
N SER A 78 0.23 6.40 7.97
CA SER A 78 0.36 6.40 6.52
C SER A 78 1.61 5.64 6.09
N LEU A 79 1.50 4.94 4.95
CA LEU A 79 2.65 4.36 4.25
C LEU A 79 3.28 5.35 3.27
N SER A 80 2.57 6.43 2.92
CA SER A 80 3.16 7.57 2.22
C SER A 80 3.87 8.49 3.22
N GLY A 81 4.99 9.07 2.81
CA GLY A 81 5.63 10.13 3.58
C GLY A 81 4.74 11.38 3.68
N PRO A 82 5.03 12.30 4.62
CA PRO A 82 4.30 13.56 4.71
C PRO A 82 4.30 14.30 3.35
N GLY A 83 3.12 14.62 2.82
CA GLY A 83 2.98 15.39 1.58
C GLY A 83 2.83 14.59 0.28
N GLN A 84 2.65 13.26 0.35
CA GLN A 84 2.18 12.41 -0.76
C GLN A 84 0.79 11.86 -0.53
#